data_AF-A0A926TLI7-F1
#
_entry.id   AF-A0A926TLI7-F1
#
_cell.length_a   1.000
_cell.length_b   1.000
_cell.length_c   1.000
_cell.angle_alpha   90.00
_cell.angle_beta   90.00
_cell.angle_gamma   90.00
#
_symmetry.space_group_name_H-M   'P 1'
#
loop_
_entity.id
_entity.type
_entity.pdbx_description
1 polymer ?
#
loop_
_entity_poly.entity_id
_entity_poly.type
_entity_poly.pdbx_seq_one_letter_code
_entity_poly.pdbx_strand_id
1 'polypeptide(L)'
;MAALPPFLILLDISALMASGVKHWQEFSRLGECFIPKAVLEEIQMLCDHAIEPAQSRTAKEFIRFFPQSGWKATTSIAQHSALKPAEGHTLSKKSRLSLTTAQAAYGLARNRPEGLVVVAANDQGLIQRLRMLNTHNLCGLPLTVLVQWSRSARKPPVVANQLHLMRLTVGAVVPATASRASSAAVVTRQKPSQPVQSYSQPVIRQPVARQPVARRSFRPGQIFYNLLTVALVAVAVLAAWRVLHPATFNKLWQQIPVVGRSL
;
A
#
# COMPACT_ATOMS: atom_id res chain seq x y z
N MET A 1 27.24 3.10 -9.52
CA MET A 1 26.26 2.89 -8.43
C MET A 1 24.88 3.16 -9.00
N ALA A 2 23.92 2.23 -8.87
CA ALA A 2 22.55 2.48 -9.33
C ALA A 2 21.95 3.62 -8.50
N ALA A 3 21.53 4.71 -9.16
CA ALA A 3 20.85 5.82 -8.50
C ALA A 3 19.60 5.31 -7.78
N LEU A 4 19.27 5.89 -6.62
CA LEU A 4 18.01 5.56 -5.96
C LEU A 4 16.84 5.98 -6.85
N PRO A 5 15.78 5.15 -6.95
CA PRO A 5 14.60 5.54 -7.71
C PRO A 5 13.96 6.79 -7.09
N PRO A 6 13.37 7.66 -7.92
CA PRO A 6 12.67 8.84 -7.43
C PRO A 6 11.49 8.43 -6.54
N PHE A 7 11.24 9.21 -5.49
CA PHE A 7 10.06 9.03 -4.65
C PHE A 7 8.89 9.85 -5.20
N LEU A 8 7.73 9.21 -5.32
CA LEU A 8 6.47 9.81 -5.74
C LEU A 8 5.52 9.76 -4.53
N ILE A 9 5.42 10.87 -3.80
CA ILE A 9 4.65 10.95 -2.55
C ILE A 9 3.21 11.30 -2.88
N LEU A 10 2.27 10.42 -2.57
CA LEU A 10 0.84 10.65 -2.82
C LEU A 10 0.09 10.76 -1.50
N LEU A 11 -0.65 11.86 -1.30
CA LEU A 11 -1.43 12.05 -0.07
C LEU A 11 -2.90 11.71 -0.31
N ASP A 12 -3.48 10.93 0.59
CA ASP A 12 -4.93 10.80 0.68
C ASP A 12 -5.54 12.01 1.43
N ILE A 13 -6.87 12.10 1.42
CA ILE A 13 -7.57 13.17 2.15
C ILE A 13 -7.30 13.13 3.65
N SER A 14 -7.19 11.95 4.26
CA SER A 14 -7.03 11.83 5.71
C SER A 14 -5.65 12.29 6.20
N ALA A 15 -4.60 12.10 5.39
CA ALA A 15 -3.27 12.60 5.61
C ALA A 15 -3.19 14.11 5.35
N LEU A 16 -3.86 14.59 4.29
CA LEU A 16 -3.87 16.01 3.96
C LEU A 16 -4.54 16.85 5.05
N MET A 17 -5.73 16.43 5.50
CA MET A 17 -6.51 17.13 6.52
C MET A 17 -5.90 17.04 7.92
N ALA A 18 -5.05 16.05 8.18
CA ALA A 18 -4.32 15.90 9.44
C ALA A 18 -2.92 16.54 9.42
N SER A 19 -2.55 17.21 8.33
CA SER A 19 -1.26 17.90 8.19
C SER A 19 -1.48 19.38 7.85
N GLY A 20 -0.38 20.11 7.62
CA GLY A 20 -0.44 21.55 7.38
C GLY A 20 0.78 22.03 6.59
N VAL A 21 0.80 23.32 6.25
CA VAL A 21 1.77 23.93 5.32
C VAL A 21 3.22 23.54 5.61
N LYS A 22 3.63 23.57 6.88
CA LYS A 22 4.99 23.16 7.29
C LYS A 22 5.31 21.72 6.87
N HIS A 23 4.40 20.78 7.15
CA HIS A 23 4.57 19.39 6.77
C HIS A 23 4.58 19.22 5.25
N TRP A 24 3.70 19.91 4.52
CA TRP A 24 3.64 19.82 3.06
C TRP A 24 4.95 20.29 2.41
N GLN A 25 5.53 21.38 2.91
CA GLN A 25 6.85 21.85 2.46
C GLN A 25 7.97 20.83 2.78
N GLU A 26 7.93 20.18 3.95
CA GLU A 26 8.86 19.11 4.31
C GLU A 26 8.71 17.90 3.39
N PHE A 27 7.48 17.53 3.00
CA PHE A 27 7.22 16.41 2.08
C PHE A 27 7.75 16.66 0.67
N SER A 28 7.68 17.90 0.16
CA SER A 28 8.28 18.28 -1.12
C SER A 28 9.78 17.99 -1.21
N ARG A 29 10.48 17.93 -0.06
CA ARG A 29 11.92 17.63 -0.02
C ARG A 29 12.22 16.14 -0.19
N LEU A 30 11.23 15.28 0.02
CA LEU A 30 11.38 13.83 -0.13
C LEU A 30 11.31 13.39 -1.60
N GLY A 31 10.53 14.09 -2.43
CA GLY A 31 10.33 13.74 -3.83
C GLY A 31 9.18 14.50 -4.48
N GLU A 32 8.75 14.04 -5.66
CA GLU A 32 7.60 14.62 -6.35
C GLU A 32 6.31 14.30 -5.59
N CYS A 33 5.54 15.33 -5.24
CA CYS A 33 4.30 15.17 -4.50
C CYS A 33 3.08 15.21 -5.42
N PHE A 34 2.12 14.31 -5.15
CA PHE A 34 0.92 14.11 -5.94
C PHE A 34 -0.34 14.11 -5.07
N ILE A 35 -1.43 14.57 -5.67
CA ILE A 35 -2.78 14.49 -5.11
C ILE A 35 -3.70 13.86 -6.15
N PRO A 36 -4.47 12.81 -5.80
CA PRO A 36 -5.51 12.32 -6.69
C PRO A 36 -6.51 13.42 -7.04
N LYS A 37 -6.91 13.54 -8.30
CA LYS A 37 -7.87 14.59 -8.73
C LYS A 37 -9.14 14.61 -7.87
N ALA A 38 -9.70 13.44 -7.53
CA ALA A 38 -10.88 13.34 -6.67
C ALA A 38 -10.65 13.85 -5.24
N VAL A 39 -9.42 13.73 -4.71
CA VAL A 39 -9.07 14.32 -3.41
C VAL A 39 -8.98 15.83 -3.54
N LEU A 40 -8.36 16.36 -4.61
CA LEU A 40 -8.29 17.81 -4.83
C LEU A 40 -9.68 18.44 -4.95
N GLU A 41 -10.58 17.82 -5.71
CA GLU A 41 -11.99 18.25 -5.84
C GLU A 41 -12.70 18.24 -4.48
N GLU A 42 -12.47 17.21 -3.66
CA GLU A 42 -13.05 17.16 -2.32
C GLU A 42 -12.52 18.26 -1.41
N ILE A 43 -11.22 18.60 -1.50
CA ILE A 43 -10.65 19.70 -0.73
C ILE A 43 -11.24 21.04 -1.16
N GLN A 44 -11.47 21.25 -2.45
CA GLN A 44 -12.16 22.44 -2.95
C GLN A 44 -13.58 22.53 -2.37
N MET A 45 -14.32 21.43 -2.33
CA MET A 45 -15.65 21.39 -1.70
C MET A 45 -15.61 21.73 -0.21
N LEU A 46 -14.59 21.25 0.51
CA LEU A 46 -14.42 21.51 1.95
C LEU A 46 -14.08 22.97 2.27
N CYS A 47 -13.60 23.77 1.32
CA CYS A 47 -13.42 25.20 1.54
C CYS A 47 -14.73 25.88 1.95
N ASP A 48 -15.84 25.51 1.32
CA ASP A 48 -17.13 26.19 1.46
C ASP A 48 -18.17 25.36 2.24
N HIS A 49 -18.04 24.02 2.22
CA HIS A 49 -19.06 23.10 2.75
C HIS A 49 -18.59 22.25 3.92
N ALA A 50 -17.43 22.55 4.53
CA ALA A 50 -16.99 21.79 5.70
C ALA A 50 -17.87 22.09 6.92
N ILE A 51 -18.28 21.02 7.61
CA ILE A 51 -19.03 21.11 8.87
C ILE A 51 -18.16 21.69 9.98
N GLU A 52 -16.88 21.29 10.02
CA GLU A 52 -15.93 21.72 11.03
C GLU A 52 -15.08 22.91 10.52
N PRO A 53 -15.00 24.03 11.27
CA PRO A 53 -14.20 25.19 10.86
C PRO A 53 -12.72 24.87 10.65
N ALA A 54 -12.16 23.94 11.44
CA ALA A 54 -10.78 23.49 11.31
C ALA A 54 -10.52 22.79 9.96
N GLN A 55 -11.50 22.05 9.44
CA GLN A 55 -11.41 21.42 8.13
C GLN A 55 -11.46 22.47 7.01
N SER A 56 -12.40 23.43 7.05
CA SER A 56 -12.44 24.53 6.06
C SER A 56 -11.13 25.32 6.04
N ARG A 57 -10.57 25.62 7.22
CA ARG A 57 -9.29 26.32 7.33
C ARG A 57 -8.15 25.53 6.67
N THR A 58 -8.02 24.25 6.99
CA THR A 58 -6.96 23.39 6.44
C THR A 58 -7.10 23.25 4.92
N ALA A 59 -8.34 23.09 4.43
CA ALA A 59 -8.64 23.03 3.00
C ALA A 59 -8.22 24.33 2.28
N LYS A 60 -8.60 25.50 2.81
CA LYS A 60 -8.21 26.81 2.27
C LYS A 60 -6.70 27.02 2.27
N GLU A 61 -6.02 26.63 3.35
CA GLU A 61 -4.57 26.66 3.43
C GLU A 61 -3.92 25.80 2.34
N PHE A 62 -4.45 24.60 2.10
CA PHE A 62 -3.96 23.71 1.04
C PHE A 62 -4.21 24.27 -0.36
N ILE A 63 -5.41 24.78 -0.64
CA ILE A 63 -5.73 25.38 -1.95
C ILE A 63 -4.85 26.59 -2.26
N ARG A 64 -4.49 27.39 -1.25
CA ARG A 64 -3.52 28.49 -1.42
C ARG A 64 -2.10 27.97 -1.66
N PHE A 65 -1.72 26.88 -1.00
CA PHE A 65 -0.38 26.28 -1.11
C PHE A 65 -0.16 25.59 -2.47
N PHE A 66 -1.15 24.84 -2.96
CA PHE A 66 -1.02 23.92 -4.09
C PHE A 66 -0.43 24.56 -5.36
N PRO A 67 -0.90 25.71 -5.88
CA PRO A 67 -0.40 26.29 -7.12
C PRO A 67 1.09 26.65 -7.11
N GLN A 68 1.63 26.99 -5.94
CA GLN A 68 3.02 27.44 -5.77
C GLN A 68 3.95 26.33 -5.27
N SER A 69 3.40 25.16 -4.94
CA SER A 69 4.12 24.08 -4.29
C SER A 69 4.93 23.18 -5.22
N GLY A 70 4.64 23.21 -6.53
CA GLY A 70 5.13 22.22 -7.50
C GLY A 70 4.48 20.84 -7.39
N TRP A 71 3.48 20.66 -6.51
CA TRP A 71 2.71 19.42 -6.41
C TRP A 71 1.82 19.24 -7.64
N LYS A 72 1.55 17.98 -7.99
CA LYS A 72 0.81 17.63 -9.21
C LYS A 72 -0.50 16.93 -8.88
N ALA A 73 -1.57 17.31 -9.56
CA ALA A 73 -2.79 16.52 -9.55
C ALA A 73 -2.58 15.30 -10.46
N THR A 74 -2.94 14.10 -10.00
CA THR A 74 -2.91 12.89 -10.82
C THR A 74 -4.32 12.43 -11.17
N THR A 75 -4.53 12.17 -12.46
CA THR A 75 -5.73 11.53 -13.03
C THR A 75 -5.45 10.08 -13.43
N SER A 76 -4.23 9.58 -13.18
CA SER A 76 -3.88 8.20 -13.47
C SER A 76 -4.79 7.32 -12.63
N ILE A 77 -5.60 6.46 -13.25
CA ILE A 77 -6.48 5.51 -12.56
C ILE A 77 -6.27 4.16 -13.25
N ALA A 78 -6.01 3.12 -12.46
CA ALA A 78 -5.89 1.76 -12.99
C ALA A 78 -6.75 0.78 -12.20
N GLN A 79 -7.28 -0.20 -12.91
CA GLN A 79 -8.08 -1.28 -12.34
C GLN A 79 -7.20 -2.40 -11.81
N HIS A 80 -7.61 -3.00 -10.69
CA HIS A 80 -7.00 -4.18 -10.11
C HIS A 80 -8.09 -5.01 -9.41
N SER A 81 -7.94 -6.34 -9.34
CA SER A 81 -8.93 -7.23 -8.72
C SER A 81 -9.22 -6.87 -7.26
N ALA A 82 -8.20 -6.49 -6.51
CA ALA A 82 -8.31 -6.00 -5.13
C ALA A 82 -8.80 -4.53 -4.98
N LEU A 83 -9.03 -3.82 -6.10
CA LEU A 83 -9.53 -2.43 -6.14
C LEU A 83 -10.94 -2.37 -6.73
N LYS A 84 -11.79 -3.32 -6.36
CA LYS A 84 -13.20 -3.33 -6.69
C LYS A 84 -14.04 -2.95 -5.48
N PRO A 85 -15.13 -2.18 -5.66
CA PRO A 85 -16.18 -2.09 -4.64
C PRO A 85 -16.69 -3.49 -4.30
N ALA A 86 -17.10 -3.70 -3.05
CA ALA A 86 -17.87 -4.90 -2.71
C ALA A 86 -19.22 -4.86 -3.46
N GLU A 87 -19.59 -5.98 -4.09
CA GLU A 87 -20.84 -6.07 -4.86
C GLU A 87 -22.06 -5.79 -3.97
N GLY A 88 -23.06 -5.09 -4.52
CA GLY A 88 -24.33 -4.81 -3.83
C GLY A 88 -24.29 -3.70 -2.76
N HIS A 89 -23.15 -3.07 -2.49
CA HIS A 89 -23.04 -2.03 -1.47
C HIS A 89 -22.84 -0.62 -2.05
N THR A 90 -23.67 0.33 -1.64
CA THR A 90 -23.43 1.76 -1.87
C THR A 90 -22.27 2.22 -0.99
N LEU A 91 -21.15 2.59 -1.62
CA LEU A 91 -20.00 3.08 -0.88
C LEU A 91 -20.28 4.46 -0.29
N SER A 92 -19.92 4.64 0.98
CA SER A 92 -19.85 5.97 1.61
C SER A 92 -18.90 6.88 0.81
N LYS A 93 -19.09 8.21 0.92
CA LYS A 93 -18.20 9.19 0.26
C LYS A 93 -16.73 8.96 0.59
N LYS A 94 -16.43 8.72 1.88
CA LYS A 94 -15.08 8.39 2.38
C LYS A 94 -14.54 7.11 1.73
N SER A 95 -15.35 6.06 1.66
CA SER A 95 -14.95 4.78 1.05
C SER A 95 -14.67 4.92 -0.45
N ARG A 96 -15.47 5.74 -1.16
CA ARG A 96 -15.22 6.06 -2.58
C ARG A 96 -13.90 6.80 -2.76
N LEU A 97 -13.64 7.84 -1.97
CA LEU A 97 -12.38 8.60 -2.04
C LEU A 97 -11.17 7.72 -1.73
N SER A 98 -11.26 6.86 -0.71
CA SER A 98 -10.22 5.87 -0.37
C SER A 98 -9.97 4.89 -1.52
N LEU A 99 -11.03 4.37 -2.17
CA LEU A 99 -10.90 3.51 -3.34
C LEU A 99 -10.26 4.23 -4.53
N THR A 100 -10.74 5.43 -4.87
CA THR A 100 -10.18 6.24 -5.96
C THR A 100 -8.72 6.61 -5.70
N THR A 101 -8.35 6.89 -4.45
CA THR A 101 -6.96 7.11 -4.05
C THR A 101 -6.10 5.88 -4.29
N ALA A 102 -6.59 4.68 -3.94
CA ALA A 102 -5.87 3.43 -4.18
C ALA A 102 -5.69 3.16 -5.68
N GLN A 103 -6.73 3.38 -6.48
CA GLN A 103 -6.67 3.27 -7.94
C GLN A 103 -5.72 4.30 -8.55
N ALA A 104 -5.65 5.50 -7.96
CA ALA A 104 -4.77 6.55 -8.42
C ALA A 104 -3.31 6.25 -8.15
N ALA A 105 -3.01 5.76 -6.95
CA ALA A 105 -1.67 5.32 -6.58
C ALA A 105 -1.21 4.14 -7.44
N TYR A 106 -2.09 3.16 -7.69
CA TYR A 106 -1.78 2.03 -8.56
C TYR A 106 -1.56 2.47 -10.02
N GLY A 107 -2.42 3.36 -10.54
CA GLY A 107 -2.23 3.95 -11.86
C GLY A 107 -0.91 4.70 -11.99
N LEU A 108 -0.56 5.52 -11.00
CA LEU A 108 0.71 6.24 -10.95
C LEU A 108 1.91 5.28 -10.93
N ALA A 109 1.84 4.21 -10.12
CA ALA A 109 2.90 3.21 -10.04
C ALA A 109 3.10 2.46 -11.37
N ARG A 110 2.02 2.17 -12.10
CA ARG A 110 2.11 1.57 -13.44
C ARG A 110 2.69 2.52 -14.48
N ASN A 111 2.36 3.80 -14.39
CA ASN A 111 2.81 4.82 -15.34
C ASN A 111 4.26 5.25 -15.10
N ARG A 112 4.79 5.04 -13.89
CA ARG A 112 6.16 5.38 -13.49
C ARG A 112 6.85 4.20 -12.81
N PRO A 113 7.17 3.13 -13.56
CA PRO A 113 7.81 1.93 -13.00
C PRO A 113 9.19 2.20 -12.39
N GLU A 114 9.86 3.26 -12.83
CA GLU A 114 11.17 3.70 -12.33
C GLU A 114 11.11 4.34 -10.94
N GLY A 115 9.94 4.86 -10.53
CA GLY A 115 9.74 5.56 -9.27
C GLY A 115 9.04 4.69 -8.22
N LEU A 116 9.33 4.96 -6.95
CA LEU A 116 8.61 4.37 -5.83
C LEU A 116 7.45 5.27 -5.40
N VAL A 117 6.22 4.80 -5.61
CA VAL A 117 5.02 5.47 -5.12
C VAL A 117 4.83 5.17 -3.63
N VAL A 118 4.78 6.24 -2.83
CA VAL A 118 4.56 6.18 -1.39
C VAL A 118 3.26 6.90 -1.07
N VAL A 119 2.24 6.14 -0.67
CA VAL A 119 0.95 6.69 -0.28
C VAL A 119 0.94 6.97 1.22
N ALA A 120 0.73 8.22 1.60
CA ALA A 120 0.49 8.61 2.99
C ALA A 120 -1.01 8.68 3.26
N ALA A 121 -1.45 7.92 4.25
CA ALA A 121 -2.84 7.85 4.66
C ALA A 121 -2.98 7.54 6.15
N ASN A 122 -4.01 8.05 6.81
CA ASN A 122 -4.38 7.62 8.16
C ASN A 122 -5.43 6.48 8.14
N ASP A 123 -6.08 6.25 6.98
CA ASP A 123 -6.97 5.12 6.76
C ASP A 123 -6.19 3.80 6.66
N GLN A 124 -6.29 2.95 7.69
CA GLN A 124 -5.66 1.63 7.70
C GLN A 124 -6.23 0.70 6.62
N GLY A 125 -7.50 0.85 6.25
CA GLY A 125 -8.12 0.06 5.19
C GLY A 125 -7.48 0.37 3.83
N LEU A 126 -7.16 1.63 3.57
CA LEU A 126 -6.42 2.04 2.38
C LEU A 126 -5.01 1.43 2.36
N ILE A 127 -4.26 1.55 3.45
CA ILE A 127 -2.90 0.99 3.55
C ILE A 127 -2.92 -0.53 3.33
N GLN A 128 -3.86 -1.25 3.96
CA GLN A 128 -3.99 -2.69 3.78
C GLN A 128 -4.33 -3.04 2.33
N ARG A 129 -5.25 -2.30 1.70
CA ARG A 129 -5.61 -2.50 0.29
C ARG A 129 -4.42 -2.33 -0.64
N LEU A 130 -3.58 -1.32 -0.42
CA LEU A 130 -2.36 -1.10 -1.21
C LEU A 130 -1.36 -2.26 -1.07
N ARG A 131 -1.21 -2.83 0.13
CA ARG A 131 -0.35 -4.02 0.34
C ARG A 131 -0.87 -5.24 -0.42
N MET A 132 -2.19 -5.43 -0.50
CA MET A 132 -2.79 -6.54 -1.25
C MET A 132 -2.59 -6.44 -2.77
N LEU A 133 -2.20 -5.28 -3.30
CA LEU A 133 -1.85 -5.13 -4.71
C LEU A 133 -0.54 -5.83 -5.07
N ASN A 134 0.30 -6.15 -4.08
CA ASN A 134 1.59 -6.82 -4.26
C ASN A 134 2.45 -6.18 -5.38
N THR A 135 2.38 -4.85 -5.49
CA THR A 135 3.07 -4.08 -6.53
C THR A 135 4.46 -3.67 -6.03
N HIS A 136 5.51 -3.98 -6.79
CA HIS A 136 6.91 -3.85 -6.35
C HIS A 136 7.42 -2.40 -6.28
N ASN A 137 6.71 -1.42 -6.83
CA ASN A 137 7.06 0.00 -6.75
C ASN A 137 5.97 0.86 -6.08
N LEU A 138 5.17 0.26 -5.18
CA LEU A 138 4.08 0.93 -4.48
C LEU A 138 4.01 0.48 -3.02
N CYS A 139 3.94 1.43 -2.09
CA CYS A 139 3.70 1.13 -0.68
C CYS A 139 2.82 2.20 -0.02
N GLY A 140 2.13 1.82 1.05
CA GLY A 140 1.34 2.71 1.89
C GLY A 140 1.93 2.82 3.30
N LEU A 141 1.90 4.02 3.89
CA LEU A 141 2.35 4.27 5.25
C LEU A 141 1.46 5.30 5.99
N PRO A 142 1.42 5.26 7.33
CA PRO A 142 0.75 6.27 8.14
C PRO A 142 1.36 7.67 7.96
N LEU A 143 0.56 8.73 8.05
CA LEU A 143 1.07 10.12 7.99
C LEU A 143 2.19 10.36 9.00
N THR A 144 2.05 9.84 10.22
CA THR A 144 3.06 9.98 11.29
C THR A 144 4.44 9.46 10.86
N VAL A 145 4.46 8.38 10.10
CA VAL A 145 5.70 7.80 9.55
C VAL A 145 6.26 8.69 8.45
N LEU A 146 5.42 9.30 7.60
CA LEU A 146 5.88 10.26 6.59
C LEU A 146 6.51 11.50 7.24
N VAL A 147 5.87 12.04 8.28
CA VAL A 147 6.36 13.20 9.04
C VAL A 147 7.69 12.89 9.73
N GLN A 148 7.83 11.71 10.32
CA GLN A 148 9.11 11.30 10.90
C GLN A 148 10.19 11.17 9.81
N TRP A 149 9.84 10.63 8.65
CA TRP A 149 10.77 10.49 7.54
C TRP A 149 11.17 11.85 6.96
N SER A 150 10.25 12.80 6.81
CA SER A 150 10.56 14.15 6.27
C SER A 150 11.53 14.94 7.15
N ARG A 151 11.63 14.58 8.43
CA ARG A 151 12.51 15.22 9.42
C ARG A 151 13.79 14.45 9.70
N SER A 152 13.93 13.23 9.18
CA SER A 152 15.07 12.37 9.48
C SER A 152 15.74 11.84 8.22
N ALA A 153 17.04 11.55 8.29
CA ALA A 153 17.76 10.92 7.18
C ALA A 153 17.43 9.42 7.01
N ARG A 154 16.64 8.82 7.92
CA ARG A 154 16.38 7.38 7.94
C ARG A 154 15.07 7.06 7.23
N LYS A 155 15.17 6.22 6.19
CA LYS A 155 14.01 5.74 5.43
C LYS A 155 13.19 4.76 6.28
N PRO A 156 11.85 4.82 6.23
CA PRO A 156 11.00 3.84 6.89
C PRO A 156 11.29 2.42 6.40
N PRO A 157 11.15 1.39 7.25
CA PRO A 157 11.39 0.00 6.85
C PRO A 157 10.56 -0.44 5.64
N VAL A 158 9.30 0.01 5.55
CA VAL A 158 8.43 -0.30 4.41
C VAL A 158 9.00 0.24 3.09
N VAL A 159 9.55 1.47 3.11
CA VAL A 159 10.18 2.09 1.95
C VAL A 159 11.49 1.37 1.61
N ALA A 160 12.31 1.06 2.61
CA ALA A 160 13.57 0.34 2.41
C ALA A 160 13.35 -1.06 1.80
N ASN A 161 12.35 -1.79 2.29
CA ASN A 161 11.97 -3.09 1.75
C ASN A 161 11.48 -2.98 0.30
N GLN A 162 10.66 -1.98 0.00
CA GLN A 162 10.15 -1.76 -1.35
C GLN A 162 11.27 -1.43 -2.34
N LEU A 163 12.22 -0.58 -1.93
CA LEU A 163 13.42 -0.29 -2.72
C LEU A 163 14.26 -1.54 -2.99
N HIS A 164 14.35 -2.45 -2.02
CA HIS A 164 15.03 -3.72 -2.22
C HIS A 164 14.31 -4.59 -3.26
N LEU A 165 12.98 -4.69 -3.19
CA LEU A 165 12.18 -5.43 -4.18
C LEU A 165 12.36 -4.86 -5.60
N MET A 166 12.33 -3.54 -5.76
CA MET A 166 12.58 -2.90 -7.07
C MET A 166 13.94 -3.27 -7.65
N ARG A 167 15.00 -3.33 -6.82
CA ARG A 167 16.35 -3.71 -7.27
C ARG A 167 16.41 -5.15 -7.75
N LEU A 168 15.72 -6.07 -7.10
CA LEU A 168 15.67 -7.47 -7.50
C LEU A 168 14.97 -7.64 -8.86
N THR A 169 13.93 -6.85 -9.13
CA THR A 169 13.22 -6.89 -10.42
C THR A 169 14.06 -6.34 -11.57
N VAL A 170 14.81 -5.25 -11.35
CA VAL A 170 15.71 -4.66 -12.35
C VAL A 170 16.92 -5.57 -12.62
N GLY A 171 17.41 -6.31 -11.63
CA GLY A 171 18.53 -7.25 -11.78
C GLY A 171 18.20 -8.54 -12.55
N ALA A 172 16.92 -8.87 -12.75
CA ALA A 172 16.51 -10.12 -13.38
C ALA A 172 16.46 -10.07 -14.94
N VAL A 173 16.66 -8.90 -15.57
CA VAL A 173 16.46 -8.71 -17.03
C VAL A 173 17.77 -8.58 -17.80
N VAL A 174 18.92 -9.00 -17.25
CA VAL A 174 20.18 -9.01 -18.01
C VAL A 174 20.70 -10.46 -18.18
N PRO A 175 20.27 -11.21 -19.21
CA PRO A 175 21.20 -12.10 -19.86
C PRO A 175 22.19 -11.22 -20.61
N ALA A 176 23.38 -11.05 -20.03
CA ALA A 176 24.51 -10.48 -20.74
C ALA A 176 24.95 -11.47 -21.82
N THR A 177 24.26 -11.50 -22.97
CA THR A 177 24.86 -12.02 -24.20
C THR A 177 25.82 -10.96 -24.71
N ALA A 178 27.03 -10.98 -24.14
CA ALA A 178 28.20 -10.43 -24.78
C ALA A 178 28.53 -11.30 -26.00
N SER A 179 27.93 -11.00 -27.16
CA SER A 179 28.39 -11.50 -28.45
C SER A 179 29.16 -10.38 -29.16
N ARG A 180 30.44 -10.29 -28.81
CA ARG A 180 31.48 -9.70 -29.65
C ARG A 180 31.76 -10.71 -30.76
N ALA A 181 31.45 -10.40 -32.02
CA ALA A 181 32.14 -11.02 -33.15
C ALA A 181 31.98 -10.16 -34.41
N SER A 182 33.13 -9.77 -34.92
CA SER A 182 33.38 -8.97 -36.10
C SER A 182 32.92 -9.63 -37.41
N SER A 183 32.70 -8.78 -38.40
CA SER A 183 32.58 -9.06 -39.83
C SER A 183 33.71 -9.93 -40.39
N ALA A 184 33.38 -10.91 -41.24
CA ALA A 184 33.99 -11.15 -42.57
C ALA A 184 33.46 -12.44 -43.21
N ALA A 185 33.26 -12.38 -44.53
CA ALA A 185 32.78 -13.44 -45.41
C ALA A 185 33.79 -14.58 -45.62
N VAL A 186 33.31 -15.76 -46.08
CA VAL A 186 33.73 -16.44 -47.33
C VAL A 186 33.07 -17.82 -47.44
N VAL A 187 32.63 -18.11 -48.66
CA VAL A 187 31.97 -19.31 -49.19
C VAL A 187 32.94 -20.49 -49.31
N THR A 188 32.54 -21.71 -48.93
CA THR A 188 32.75 -22.90 -49.78
C THR A 188 31.87 -24.08 -49.38
N ARG A 189 31.50 -24.82 -50.42
CA ARG A 189 30.49 -25.88 -50.55
C ARG A 189 31.25 -27.20 -50.73
N GLN A 190 30.87 -28.28 -50.02
CA GLN A 190 30.89 -29.65 -50.58
C GLN A 190 30.19 -30.68 -49.66
N LYS A 191 29.63 -31.68 -50.34
CA LYS A 191 28.72 -32.78 -49.96
C LYS A 191 29.37 -34.07 -50.56
N PRO A 192 28.85 -35.31 -50.44
CA PRO A 192 28.33 -36.13 -49.32
C PRO A 192 29.25 -37.36 -49.04
N SER A 193 28.95 -38.15 -47.99
CA SER A 193 28.79 -39.63 -48.05
C SER A 193 28.37 -40.22 -46.69
N GLN A 194 27.46 -41.18 -46.76
CA GLN A 194 26.82 -42.02 -45.73
C GLN A 194 27.80 -43.05 -45.08
N PRO A 195 27.47 -43.83 -44.01
CA PRO A 195 26.22 -44.58 -43.88
C PRO A 195 25.58 -44.78 -42.49
N VAL A 196 24.33 -45.23 -42.61
CA VAL A 196 23.37 -45.84 -41.71
C VAL A 196 23.97 -46.73 -40.61
N GLN A 197 23.56 -46.52 -39.36
CA GLN A 197 23.35 -47.61 -38.41
C GLN A 197 22.12 -47.35 -37.53
N SER A 198 21.13 -48.22 -37.72
CA SER A 198 19.93 -48.37 -36.92
C SER A 198 20.25 -48.87 -35.53
N TYR A 199 19.67 -48.26 -34.48
CA TYR A 199 19.27 -48.98 -33.28
C TYR A 199 17.96 -48.43 -32.70
N SER A 200 17.25 -49.38 -32.13
CA SER A 200 15.86 -49.50 -31.70
C SER A 200 15.42 -48.57 -30.55
N GLN A 201 14.16 -48.14 -30.62
CA GLN A 201 13.09 -48.00 -29.58
C GLN A 201 13.47 -48.01 -28.06
N PRO A 202 12.70 -47.34 -27.15
CA PRO A 202 11.24 -47.24 -27.20
C PRO A 202 10.60 -45.90 -26.77
N VAL A 203 9.34 -45.75 -27.18
CA VAL A 203 8.38 -44.76 -26.69
C VAL A 203 8.11 -45.02 -25.21
N ILE A 204 8.63 -44.17 -24.32
CA ILE A 204 8.25 -44.15 -22.90
C ILE A 204 7.22 -43.05 -22.68
N ARG A 205 6.04 -43.51 -22.28
CA ARG A 205 4.85 -42.75 -21.94
C ARG A 205 5.15 -41.74 -20.81
N GLN A 206 4.62 -40.53 -20.97
CA GLN A 206 4.49 -39.52 -19.92
C GLN A 206 3.77 -40.09 -18.69
N PRO A 207 4.27 -39.83 -17.47
CA PRO A 207 3.43 -39.67 -16.30
C PRO A 207 3.12 -38.19 -16.10
N VAL A 208 1.84 -37.85 -16.20
CA VAL A 208 1.28 -36.58 -15.69
C VAL A 208 1.49 -36.57 -14.18
N ALA A 209 2.51 -35.86 -13.72
CA ALA A 209 2.71 -35.58 -12.31
C ALA A 209 1.63 -34.60 -11.85
N ARG A 210 0.59 -35.16 -11.21
CA ARG A 210 -0.40 -34.40 -10.45
C ARG A 210 0.31 -33.62 -9.35
N GLN A 211 0.12 -32.32 -9.34
CA GLN A 211 0.56 -31.41 -8.28
C GLN A 211 0.00 -31.87 -6.92
N PRO A 212 0.81 -31.96 -5.86
CA PRO A 212 0.28 -31.98 -4.51
C PRO A 212 -0.16 -30.55 -4.14
N VAL A 213 -1.47 -30.38 -4.00
CA VAL A 213 -2.08 -29.20 -3.38
C VAL A 213 -1.56 -29.10 -1.95
N ALA A 214 -0.66 -28.15 -1.70
CA ALA A 214 -0.21 -27.84 -0.35
C ALA A 214 -1.40 -27.27 0.44
N ARG A 215 -2.00 -28.13 1.28
CA ARG A 215 -2.95 -27.72 2.32
C ARG A 215 -2.26 -26.73 3.25
N ARG A 216 -2.64 -25.45 3.16
CA ARG A 216 -2.30 -24.44 4.16
C ARG A 216 -2.89 -24.86 5.50
N SER A 217 -2.03 -25.27 6.43
CA SER A 217 -2.37 -25.47 7.83
C SER A 217 -2.83 -24.14 8.43
N PHE A 218 -4.13 -24.03 8.71
CA PHE A 218 -4.71 -22.98 9.53
C PHE A 218 -4.17 -23.17 10.96
N ARG A 219 -3.44 -22.19 11.50
CA ARG A 219 -2.97 -22.19 12.89
C ARG A 219 -3.92 -21.32 13.74
N PRO A 220 -4.88 -21.90 14.48
CA PRO A 220 -5.89 -21.14 15.24
C PRO A 220 -5.37 -20.49 16.55
N GLY A 221 -4.07 -20.60 16.87
CA GLY A 221 -3.52 -20.14 18.15
C GLY A 221 -3.38 -18.62 18.34
N GLN A 222 -3.59 -17.80 17.31
CA GLN A 222 -3.30 -16.36 17.36
C GLN A 222 -4.50 -15.48 17.74
N ILE A 223 -5.72 -16.04 17.75
CA ILE A 223 -6.94 -15.31 18.12
C ILE A 223 -7.10 -15.26 19.66
N PHE A 224 -6.66 -16.29 20.38
CA PHE A 224 -6.78 -16.38 21.84
C PHE A 224 -5.89 -15.38 22.59
N TYR A 225 -4.69 -15.07 22.09
CA TYR A 225 -3.79 -14.12 22.75
C TYR A 225 -4.27 -12.67 22.70
N ASN A 226 -4.94 -12.26 21.61
CA ASN A 226 -5.49 -10.91 21.48
C ASN A 226 -6.75 -10.71 22.32
N LEU A 227 -7.54 -11.76 22.55
CA LEU A 227 -8.68 -11.71 23.46
C LEU A 227 -8.24 -11.63 24.93
N LEU A 228 -7.19 -12.37 25.30
CA LEU A 228 -6.66 -12.36 26.66
C LEU A 228 -6.06 -10.98 27.03
N THR A 229 -5.35 -10.33 26.11
CA THR A 229 -4.77 -9.00 26.35
C THR A 229 -5.85 -7.92 26.48
N VAL A 230 -6.89 -7.96 25.65
CA VAL A 230 -8.03 -7.02 25.78
C VAL A 230 -8.77 -7.22 27.11
N ALA A 231 -8.97 -8.47 27.55
CA ALA A 231 -9.60 -8.76 28.83
C ALA A 231 -8.78 -8.22 30.02
N LEU A 232 -7.46 -8.41 30.01
CA LEU A 232 -6.58 -7.90 31.07
C LEU A 232 -6.56 -6.37 31.13
N VAL A 233 -6.53 -5.70 29.98
CA VAL A 233 -6.58 -4.22 29.91
C VAL A 233 -7.93 -3.72 30.41
N ALA A 234 -9.03 -4.37 30.04
CA ALA A 234 -10.36 -3.99 30.52
C ALA A 234 -10.48 -4.12 32.05
N VAL A 235 -9.95 -5.20 32.63
CA VAL A 235 -9.94 -5.39 34.09
C VAL A 235 -9.09 -4.32 34.79
N ALA A 236 -7.91 -4.00 34.24
CA ALA A 236 -7.04 -2.96 34.80
C ALA A 236 -7.70 -1.57 34.77
N VAL A 237 -8.37 -1.23 33.66
CA VAL A 237 -9.12 0.03 33.53
C VAL A 237 -10.30 0.09 34.51
N LEU A 238 -11.05 -1.01 34.66
CA LEU A 238 -12.15 -1.09 35.63
C LEU A 238 -11.66 -0.98 37.09
N ALA A 239 -10.52 -1.58 37.41
CA ALA A 239 -9.91 -1.48 38.73
C ALA A 239 -9.44 -0.04 39.01
N ALA A 240 -8.76 0.60 38.05
CA ALA A 240 -8.34 2.00 38.17
C ALA A 240 -9.53 2.95 38.33
N TRP A 241 -10.60 2.74 37.54
CA TRP A 241 -11.84 3.52 37.67
C TRP A 241 -12.44 3.35 39.06
N ARG A 242 -12.55 2.12 39.56
CA ARG A 242 -13.13 1.86 40.88
C ARG A 242 -12.41 2.60 42.01
N VAL A 243 -11.09 2.75 41.92
CA VAL A 243 -10.29 3.47 42.92
C VAL A 243 -10.43 4.98 42.79
N LEU A 244 -10.42 5.52 41.57
CA LEU A 244 -10.45 6.96 41.33
C LEU A 244 -11.85 7.57 41.48
N HIS A 245 -12.90 6.82 41.11
CA HIS A 245 -14.28 7.30 41.10
C HIS A 245 -15.29 6.24 41.59
N PRO A 246 -15.31 5.94 42.91
CA PRO A 246 -16.16 4.88 43.47
C PRO A 246 -17.66 5.17 43.33
N ALA A 247 -18.07 6.44 43.41
CA ALA A 247 -19.48 6.83 43.35
C ALA A 247 -20.10 6.64 41.95
N THR A 248 -19.36 6.93 40.88
CA THR A 248 -19.84 6.73 39.50
C THR A 248 -19.79 5.26 39.10
N PHE A 249 -18.80 4.51 39.58
CA PHE A 249 -18.70 3.07 39.38
C PHE A 249 -19.91 2.33 39.98
N ASN A 250 -20.30 2.64 41.22
CA ASN A 250 -21.44 1.99 41.86
C ASN A 250 -22.78 2.35 41.18
N LYS A 251 -22.94 3.58 40.67
CA LYS A 251 -24.13 3.97 39.89
C LYS A 251 -24.26 3.19 38.58
N LEU A 252 -23.14 2.93 37.88
CA LEU A 252 -23.13 2.11 36.67
C LEU A 252 -23.69 0.70 36.95
N TRP A 253 -23.22 0.05 38.01
CA TRP A 253 -23.67 -1.31 38.37
C TRP A 253 -25.12 -1.36 38.87
N GLN A 254 -25.64 -0.27 39.43
CA GLN A 254 -27.05 -0.16 39.80
C GLN A 254 -27.97 0.04 38.59
N GLN A 255 -27.45 0.53 37.46
CA GLN A 255 -28.21 0.74 36.22
C GLN A 255 -28.20 -0.46 35.27
N ILE A 256 -27.34 -1.45 35.52
CA ILE A 256 -27.34 -2.70 34.75
C ILE A 256 -28.43 -3.61 35.33
N PRO A 257 -29.57 -3.83 34.65
CA PRO A 257 -30.52 -4.84 35.10
C PRO A 257 -29.81 -6.20 35.06
N VAL A 258 -29.60 -6.78 36.24
CA VAL A 258 -29.12 -8.14 36.37
C VAL A 258 -30.17 -9.05 35.75
N VAL A 259 -29.91 -9.51 34.52
CA VAL A 259 -30.62 -10.64 33.92
C VAL A 259 -30.27 -11.85 34.77
N GLY A 260 -31.15 -12.18 35.72
CA GLY A 260 -30.98 -13.32 36.62
C GLY A 260 -31.49 -13.06 38.04
N ARG A 261 -32.78 -12.75 38.20
CA ARG A 261 -33.51 -13.14 39.42
C ARG A 261 -34.40 -14.32 39.07
N SER A 262 -33.89 -15.51 39.35
CA SER A 262 -34.69 -16.71 39.58
C SER A 262 -34.92 -16.82 41.08
N LEU A 263 -36.15 -16.51 41.50
CA LEU A 263 -37.00 -17.25 42.45
C LEU A 263 -38.33 -16.51 42.57
#